data_AF-A0A348DBY4-F1
#
_entry.id   AF-A0A348DBY4-F1
#
_cell.length_a   1.000
_cell.length_b   1.000
_cell.length_c   1.000
_cell.angle_alpha   90.00
_cell.angle_beta   90.00
_cell.angle_gamma   90.00
#
_symmetry.space_group_name_H-M   'P 1'
#
loop_
_entity.id
_entity.type
_entity.pdbx_description
1 polymer ?
#
loop_
_entity_poly.entity_id
_entity_poly.type
_entity_poly.pdbx_seq_one_letter_code
_entity_poly.pdbx_strand_id
1 'polypeptide(L)'
;MKTKTNNIPQAAEDVNVEAVKEMLPASPAVAVDNDEKYIPFLMIFAVQLIGSCISLINLGGYTAYTYKMQTPALAKAGYDKLAKRFAKALPQENLYTLSDTIFRIGYIYGVNLFEYNRKSILSLIDKSGNPVLSDEGDIGSLDADYAEISEQLLNGPYTSKKFLTLHKDCILSAHVNPSVEKTQRGVVIKTGKRLISFAPEDDVQRRADLFTRIVSVLKA
;
A
#
# COMPACT_ATOMS: atom_id res chain seq x y z
N MET A 1 38.02 -22.67 -22.57
CA MET A 1 37.34 -22.10 -21.40
C MET A 1 38.12 -20.89 -20.92
N LYS A 2 37.54 -19.68 -21.02
CA LYS A 2 38.09 -18.46 -20.42
C LYS A 2 36.96 -17.80 -19.63
N THR A 3 37.11 -17.81 -18.32
CA THR A 3 36.29 -17.10 -17.34
C THR A 3 36.52 -15.60 -17.51
N LYS A 4 35.46 -14.84 -17.81
CA LYS A 4 35.41 -13.39 -17.60
C LYS A 4 34.82 -13.16 -16.21
N THR A 5 35.68 -12.84 -15.26
CA THR A 5 35.31 -12.16 -14.02
C THR A 5 34.93 -10.73 -14.40
N ASN A 6 33.64 -10.44 -14.45
CA ASN A 6 33.17 -9.05 -14.50
C ASN A 6 33.25 -8.50 -13.08
N ASN A 7 34.15 -7.54 -12.88
CA ASN A 7 34.20 -6.67 -11.71
C ASN A 7 32.86 -5.94 -11.56
N ILE A 8 32.13 -6.25 -10.50
CA ILE A 8 31.09 -5.37 -9.97
C ILE A 8 31.79 -4.46 -8.96
N PRO A 9 31.77 -3.13 -9.10
CA PRO A 9 32.15 -2.26 -8.00
C PRO A 9 31.01 -2.31 -6.97
N GLN A 10 31.11 -3.25 -6.04
CA GLN A 10 30.25 -3.29 -4.86
C GLN A 10 30.91 -2.39 -3.81
N ALA A 11 30.69 -1.09 -3.92
CA ALA A 11 30.77 -0.24 -2.74
C ALA A 11 29.54 -0.57 -1.90
N ALA A 12 29.63 -1.63 -1.09
CA ALA A 12 28.76 -1.72 0.06
C ALA A 12 29.10 -0.50 0.92
N GLU A 13 28.24 0.52 0.93
CA GLU A 13 28.27 1.48 2.02
C GLU A 13 28.17 0.66 3.30
N ASP A 14 29.21 0.70 4.13
CA ASP A 14 29.15 0.14 5.48
C ASP A 14 28.02 0.86 6.20
N VAL A 15 26.84 0.23 6.23
CA VAL A 15 25.66 0.75 6.91
C VAL A 15 26.04 0.89 8.37
N ASN A 16 26.17 2.12 8.85
CA ASN A 16 26.48 2.40 10.25
C ASN A 16 25.33 1.90 11.13
N VAL A 17 25.47 0.67 11.63
CA VAL A 17 24.46 -0.02 12.43
C VAL A 17 24.15 0.72 13.74
N GLU A 18 25.14 1.45 14.28
CA GLU A 18 25.00 2.28 15.48
C GLU A 18 24.14 3.52 15.20
N ALA A 19 24.33 4.20 14.06
CA ALA A 19 23.47 5.32 13.66
C ALA A 19 21.99 4.90 13.54
N VAL A 20 21.73 3.67 13.07
CA VAL A 20 20.36 3.12 13.04
C VAL A 20 19.85 2.80 14.45
N LYS A 21 20.70 2.33 15.37
CA LYS A 21 20.28 2.00 16.74
C LYS A 21 19.92 3.24 17.55
N GLU A 22 20.72 4.30 17.44
CA GLU A 22 20.49 5.56 18.17
C GLU A 22 19.17 6.23 17.79
N MET A 23 18.70 6.01 16.55
CA MET A 23 17.45 6.60 16.07
C MET A 23 16.20 5.79 16.36
N LEU A 24 16.32 4.47 16.53
CA LEU A 24 15.17 3.60 16.74
C LEU A 24 14.81 3.51 18.23
N PRO A 25 13.54 3.30 18.59
CA PRO A 25 13.13 3.19 19.98
C PRO A 25 13.91 2.11 20.73
N ALA A 26 14.25 2.38 22.00
CA ALA A 26 14.90 1.39 22.86
C ALA A 26 13.96 0.19 23.11
N SER A 27 12.68 0.47 23.36
CA SER A 27 11.66 -0.57 23.50
C SER A 27 11.30 -1.18 22.14
N PRO A 28 11.30 -2.52 21.99
CA PRO A 28 10.91 -3.17 20.74
C PRO A 28 9.39 -3.21 20.51
N ALA A 29 8.58 -2.83 21.50
CA ALA A 29 7.11 -2.86 21.42
C ALA A 29 6.50 -1.55 20.87
N VAL A 30 7.34 -0.54 20.65
CA VAL A 30 6.91 0.80 20.27
C VAL A 30 7.57 1.25 18.97
N ALA A 31 6.82 2.05 18.22
CA ALA A 31 7.24 2.61 16.96
C ALA A 31 8.00 3.93 17.13
N VAL A 32 7.76 4.68 18.23
CA VAL A 32 8.48 5.90 18.64
C VAL A 32 8.53 5.95 20.17
N ASP A 33 9.66 6.33 20.74
CA ASP A 33 9.87 6.53 22.19
C ASP A 33 10.95 7.58 22.40
N ASN A 34 10.55 8.85 22.44
CA ASN A 34 11.41 9.99 22.69
C ASN A 34 10.68 11.04 23.55
N ASP A 35 11.39 12.09 23.96
CA ASP A 35 10.86 13.13 24.86
C ASP A 35 9.61 13.84 24.31
N GLU A 36 9.44 13.88 22.99
CA GLU A 36 8.31 14.53 22.34
C GLU A 36 7.12 13.59 22.12
N LYS A 37 7.37 12.28 22.00
CA LYS A 37 6.37 11.34 21.51
C LYS A 37 6.62 9.90 21.90
N TYR A 38 5.53 9.25 22.27
CA TYR A 38 5.45 7.81 22.49
C TYR A 38 4.35 7.21 21.61
N ILE A 39 4.70 6.26 20.72
CA ILE A 39 3.73 5.61 19.83
C ILE A 39 3.88 4.08 19.90
N PRO A 40 2.92 3.35 20.48
CA PRO A 40 2.94 1.89 20.44
C PRO A 40 2.61 1.35 19.03
N PHE A 41 3.17 0.20 18.65
CA PHE A 41 2.88 -0.41 17.34
C PHE A 41 1.41 -0.75 17.14
N LEU A 42 0.64 -0.97 18.21
CA LEU A 42 -0.81 -1.21 18.12
C LEU A 42 -1.59 -0.04 17.49
N MET A 43 -1.06 1.19 17.59
CA MET A 43 -1.63 2.40 16.97
C MET A 43 -1.16 2.63 15.53
N ILE A 44 -0.26 1.78 15.04
CA ILE A 44 0.28 1.85 13.69
C ILE A 44 -0.46 0.87 12.78
N PHE A 45 -0.85 1.38 11.63
CA PHE A 45 -1.44 0.63 10.52
C PHE A 45 -0.35 0.12 9.58
N ALA A 46 0.63 0.97 9.26
CA ALA A 46 1.67 0.65 8.30
C ALA A 46 3.00 1.34 8.61
N VAL A 47 4.08 0.71 8.14
CA VAL A 47 5.43 1.27 8.09
C VAL A 47 5.84 1.29 6.63
N GLN A 48 6.19 2.47 6.10
CA GLN A 48 6.51 2.68 4.70
C GLN A 48 7.87 3.36 4.56
N LEU A 49 8.72 2.84 3.68
CA LEU A 49 9.98 3.44 3.27
C LEU A 49 9.77 4.23 1.97
N ILE A 50 10.20 5.50 1.95
CA ILE A 50 10.20 6.34 0.76
C ILE A 50 11.54 7.09 0.72
N GLY A 51 12.42 6.70 -0.21
CA GLY A 51 13.75 7.28 -0.32
C GLY A 51 14.54 7.12 0.99
N SER A 52 14.89 8.24 1.62
CA SER A 52 15.59 8.26 2.92
C SER A 52 14.65 8.43 4.14
N CYS A 53 13.34 8.28 3.95
CA CYS A 53 12.34 8.49 5.00
C CYS A 53 11.57 7.21 5.33
N ILE A 54 11.31 6.96 6.61
CA ILE A 54 10.42 5.89 7.07
C ILE A 54 9.19 6.54 7.71
N SER A 55 8.04 6.40 7.07
CA SER A 55 6.75 6.91 7.56
C SER A 55 6.03 5.84 8.36
N LEU A 56 5.60 6.21 9.57
CA LEU A 56 4.69 5.45 10.40
C LEU A 56 3.28 5.99 10.18
N ILE A 57 2.36 5.15 9.72
CA ILE A 57 0.99 5.55 9.39
C ILE A 57 0.08 5.01 10.48
N ASN A 58 -0.75 5.87 11.07
CA ASN A 58 -1.70 5.48 12.12
C ASN A 58 -2.91 4.73 11.55
N LEU A 59 -3.76 4.21 12.43
CA LEU A 59 -4.99 3.48 12.07
C LEU A 59 -6.00 4.31 11.25
N GLY A 60 -5.87 5.64 11.23
CA GLY A 60 -6.67 6.53 10.40
C GLY A 60 -6.11 6.76 8.99
N GLY A 61 -4.97 6.14 8.65
CA GLY A 61 -4.33 6.32 7.34
C GLY A 61 -3.48 7.60 7.23
N TYR A 62 -3.18 8.27 8.33
CA TYR A 62 -2.36 9.49 8.35
C TYR A 62 -0.95 9.20 8.86
N THR A 63 0.04 9.90 8.32
CA THR A 63 1.42 9.86 8.84
C THR A 63 1.45 10.34 10.28
N ALA A 64 1.71 9.42 11.20
CA ALA A 64 1.85 9.67 12.62
C ALA A 64 3.23 10.21 12.97
N TYR A 65 4.26 9.73 12.28
CA TYR A 65 5.65 10.11 12.48
C TYR A 65 6.49 9.75 11.25
N THR A 66 7.56 10.49 11.01
CA THR A 66 8.52 10.19 9.93
C THR A 66 9.93 10.21 10.48
N TYR A 67 10.63 9.06 10.41
CA TYR A 67 12.07 9.01 10.60
C TYR A 67 12.74 9.53 9.34
N LYS A 68 13.58 10.56 9.47
CA LYS A 68 14.41 11.08 8.37
C LYS A 68 15.83 10.59 8.55
N MET A 69 16.33 9.84 7.58
CA MET A 69 17.66 9.25 7.60
C MET A 69 18.57 10.01 6.65
N GLN A 70 19.87 9.96 6.90
CA GLN A 70 20.86 10.67 6.08
C GLN A 70 20.95 10.09 4.66
N THR A 71 20.83 8.76 4.53
CA THR A 71 20.94 8.06 3.25
C THR A 71 19.79 7.07 3.06
N PRO A 72 19.45 6.72 1.81
CA PRO A 72 18.51 5.64 1.52
C PRO A 72 18.95 4.28 2.09
N ALA A 73 20.26 3.99 2.13
CA ALA A 73 20.78 2.73 2.68
C ALA A 73 20.52 2.62 4.20
N LEU A 74 20.75 3.71 4.93
CA LEU A 74 20.42 3.78 6.36
C LEU A 74 18.91 3.68 6.60
N ALA A 75 18.11 4.33 5.75
CA ALA A 75 16.66 4.22 5.82
C ALA A 75 16.16 2.80 5.58
N LYS A 76 16.72 2.08 4.61
CA LYS A 76 16.39 0.68 4.36
C LYS A 76 16.73 -0.21 5.56
N ALA A 77 17.91 -0.04 6.15
CA ALA A 77 18.31 -0.79 7.34
C ALA A 77 17.43 -0.47 8.56
N GLY A 78 17.04 0.79 8.73
CA GLY A 78 16.08 1.21 9.76
C GLY A 78 14.69 0.64 9.54
N TYR A 79 14.21 0.66 8.28
CA TYR A 79 12.93 0.10 7.88
C TYR A 79 12.90 -1.41 8.16
N ASP A 80 13.92 -2.16 7.77
CA ASP A 80 13.95 -3.61 7.98
C ASP A 80 13.90 -3.98 9.48
N LYS A 81 14.53 -3.17 10.34
CA LYS A 81 14.43 -3.33 11.80
C LYS A 81 13.03 -2.98 12.32
N LEU A 82 12.46 -1.87 11.89
CA LEU A 82 11.12 -1.45 12.29
C LEU A 82 10.05 -2.42 11.81
N ALA A 83 10.10 -2.88 10.56
CA ALA A 83 9.17 -3.85 9.99
C ALA A 83 9.18 -5.17 10.76
N LYS A 84 10.38 -5.68 11.11
CA LYS A 84 10.51 -6.88 11.95
C LYS A 84 9.92 -6.67 13.35
N ARG A 85 10.13 -5.52 13.97
CA ARG A 85 9.56 -5.19 15.29
C ARG A 85 8.04 -5.03 15.22
N PHE A 86 7.54 -4.35 14.20
CA PHE A 86 6.11 -4.20 13.93
C PHE A 86 5.43 -5.55 13.80
N ALA A 87 6.02 -6.47 13.01
CA ALA A 87 5.51 -7.83 12.86
C ALA A 87 5.52 -8.61 14.18
N LYS A 88 6.61 -8.53 14.94
CA LYS A 88 6.72 -9.21 16.24
C LYS A 88 5.75 -8.66 17.29
N ALA A 89 5.46 -7.36 17.26
CA ALA A 89 4.56 -6.71 18.21
C ALA A 89 3.08 -7.02 17.94
N LEU A 90 2.74 -7.51 16.75
CA LEU A 90 1.37 -7.77 16.30
C LEU A 90 1.15 -9.22 15.86
N PRO A 91 1.43 -10.23 16.73
CA PRO A 91 1.39 -11.64 16.34
C PRO A 91 -0.01 -12.17 16.00
N GLN A 92 -1.06 -11.42 16.34
CA GLN A 92 -2.46 -11.76 16.07
C GLN A 92 -3.01 -11.04 14.83
N GLU A 93 -2.23 -10.15 14.23
CA GLU A 93 -2.65 -9.39 13.05
C GLU A 93 -2.12 -10.04 11.79
N ASN A 94 -2.95 -10.04 10.74
CA ASN A 94 -2.50 -10.41 9.42
C ASN A 94 -1.77 -9.21 8.80
N LEU A 95 -0.47 -9.39 8.59
CA LEU A 95 0.38 -8.38 7.98
C LEU A 95 0.69 -8.76 6.54
N TYR A 96 0.70 -7.78 5.67
CA TYR A 96 1.12 -7.91 4.29
C TYR A 96 2.35 -7.03 4.06
N THR A 97 3.29 -7.52 3.24
CA THR A 97 4.56 -6.84 2.98
C THR A 97 4.76 -6.70 1.49
N LEU A 98 4.89 -5.45 1.05
CA LEU A 98 5.45 -5.04 -0.24
C LEU A 98 6.94 -4.73 -0.05
N SER A 99 7.67 -4.52 -1.16
CA SER A 99 9.12 -4.25 -1.15
C SER A 99 9.54 -3.20 -0.10
N ASP A 100 8.78 -2.11 -0.01
CA ASP A 100 9.08 -0.97 0.85
C ASP A 100 7.95 -0.61 1.82
N THR A 101 6.96 -1.48 1.99
CA THR A 101 5.84 -1.24 2.92
C THR A 101 5.42 -2.50 3.64
N ILE A 102 5.21 -2.43 4.95
CA ILE A 102 4.50 -3.46 5.72
C ILE A 102 3.24 -2.85 6.35
N PHE A 103 2.10 -3.53 6.25
CA PHE A 103 0.83 -2.99 6.74
C PHE A 103 -0.13 -4.07 7.23
N ARG A 104 -1.10 -3.65 8.05
CA ARG A 104 -2.18 -4.51 8.55
C ARG A 104 -3.31 -4.58 7.53
N ILE A 105 -3.38 -5.67 6.78
CA ILE A 105 -4.39 -5.83 5.70
C ILE A 105 -5.83 -5.84 6.26
N GLY A 106 -6.00 -6.11 7.55
CA GLY A 106 -7.26 -5.95 8.29
C GLY A 106 -7.87 -4.54 8.26
N TYR A 107 -7.12 -3.50 7.89
CA TYR A 107 -7.62 -2.12 7.75
C TYR A 107 -7.95 -1.73 6.30
N ILE A 108 -7.67 -2.60 5.34
CA ILE A 108 -7.92 -2.35 3.93
C ILE A 108 -9.36 -2.73 3.55
N TYR A 109 -10.02 -1.86 2.80
CA TYR A 109 -11.38 -1.98 2.30
C TYR A 109 -11.45 -1.88 0.77
N GLY A 110 -10.31 -1.81 0.10
CA GLY A 110 -10.22 -2.01 -1.34
C GLY A 110 -8.78 -1.96 -1.83
N VAL A 111 -8.60 -2.46 -3.03
CA VAL A 111 -7.35 -2.35 -3.77
C VAL A 111 -7.71 -1.97 -5.20
N ASN A 112 -6.96 -1.03 -5.75
CA ASN A 112 -7.08 -0.59 -7.13
C ASN A 112 -5.70 -0.54 -7.77
N LEU A 113 -5.61 -1.02 -9.00
CA LEU A 113 -4.44 -0.89 -9.85
C LEU A 113 -4.85 -0.08 -11.09
N PHE A 114 -4.08 0.94 -11.43
CA PHE A 114 -4.30 1.67 -12.67
C PHE A 114 -3.00 2.20 -13.25
N GLU A 115 -2.99 2.37 -14.56
CA GLU A 115 -1.86 2.96 -15.27
C GLU A 115 -2.05 4.46 -15.43
N TYR A 116 -1.03 5.23 -15.07
CA TYR A 116 -1.00 6.68 -15.25
C TYR A 116 0.43 7.14 -15.55
N ASN A 117 0.60 8.03 -16.53
CA ASN A 117 1.92 8.56 -16.92
C ASN A 117 3.03 7.50 -17.12
N ARG A 118 2.68 6.37 -17.75
CA ARG A 118 3.58 5.21 -17.98
C ARG A 118 4.07 4.52 -16.71
N LYS A 119 3.29 4.64 -15.63
CA LYS A 119 3.53 3.97 -14.35
C LYS A 119 2.30 3.20 -13.94
N SER A 120 2.52 2.06 -13.29
CA SER A 120 1.49 1.35 -12.56
C SER A 120 1.38 1.97 -11.17
N ILE A 121 0.16 2.29 -10.74
CA ILE A 121 -0.13 2.80 -9.41
C ILE A 121 -1.06 1.80 -8.73
N LEU A 122 -0.56 1.15 -7.68
CA LEU A 122 -1.36 0.33 -6.77
C LEU A 122 -1.82 1.22 -5.62
N SER A 123 -3.11 1.22 -5.30
CA SER A 123 -3.65 2.02 -4.19
C SER A 123 -4.53 1.16 -3.30
N LEU A 124 -4.27 1.22 -2.00
CA LEU A 124 -5.05 0.57 -0.96
C LEU A 124 -6.03 1.58 -0.34
N ILE A 125 -7.26 1.15 -0.19
CA ILE A 125 -8.40 2.02 0.14
C ILE A 125 -8.88 1.71 1.56
N ASP A 126 -9.15 2.74 2.36
CA ASP A 126 -9.78 2.58 3.68
C ASP A 126 -11.31 2.44 3.59
N LYS A 127 -11.95 2.24 4.75
CA LYS A 127 -13.41 2.10 4.86
C LYS A 127 -14.18 3.33 4.35
N SER A 128 -13.54 4.49 4.32
CA SER A 128 -14.14 5.75 3.86
C SER A 128 -13.89 6.02 2.38
N GLY A 129 -13.22 5.10 1.66
CA GLY A 129 -12.88 5.29 0.25
C GLY A 129 -11.65 6.15 0.02
N ASN A 130 -10.83 6.40 1.04
CA ASN A 130 -9.59 7.15 0.88
C ASN A 130 -8.43 6.23 0.50
N PRO A 131 -7.55 6.64 -0.42
CA PRO A 131 -6.26 5.99 -0.56
C PRO A 131 -5.45 6.23 0.73
N VAL A 132 -5.01 5.15 1.37
CA VAL A 132 -4.21 5.20 2.62
C VAL A 132 -2.77 4.73 2.41
N LEU A 133 -2.53 3.97 1.35
CA LEU A 133 -1.21 3.57 0.89
C LEU A 133 -1.25 3.48 -0.63
N SER A 134 -0.19 3.94 -1.26
CA SER A 134 0.01 3.77 -2.69
C SER A 134 1.46 3.37 -2.96
N ASP A 135 1.63 2.51 -3.95
CA ASP A 135 2.92 2.14 -4.50
C ASP A 135 2.93 2.46 -6.00
N GLU A 136 4.10 2.80 -6.52
CA GLU A 136 4.31 3.15 -7.92
C GLU A 136 5.44 2.31 -8.51
N GLY A 137 5.19 1.74 -9.69
CA GLY A 137 6.16 0.93 -10.39
C GLY A 137 6.09 1.12 -11.90
N ASP A 138 6.98 0.43 -12.61
CA ASP A 138 6.88 0.33 -14.07
C ASP A 138 5.62 -0.44 -14.47
N ILE A 139 5.17 -0.24 -15.71
CA ILE A 139 3.96 -0.89 -16.23
C ILE A 139 4.05 -2.41 -16.02
N GLY A 140 3.04 -2.98 -15.38
CA GLY A 140 2.92 -4.42 -15.09
C GLY A 140 3.71 -4.91 -13.87
N SER A 141 4.55 -4.06 -13.27
CA SER A 141 5.40 -4.49 -12.14
C SER A 141 4.63 -4.76 -10.84
N LEU A 142 3.44 -4.16 -10.70
CA LEU A 142 2.58 -4.30 -9.51
C LEU A 142 1.43 -5.30 -9.71
N ASP A 143 1.37 -6.01 -10.84
CA ASP A 143 0.28 -6.93 -11.17
C ASP A 143 0.23 -8.11 -10.19
N ALA A 144 1.41 -8.63 -9.81
CA ALA A 144 1.52 -9.73 -8.86
C ALA A 144 1.07 -9.29 -7.46
N ASP A 145 1.51 -8.13 -7.00
CA ASP A 145 1.12 -7.55 -5.72
C ASP A 145 -0.39 -7.28 -5.67
N TYR A 146 -0.94 -6.72 -6.76
CA TYR A 146 -2.39 -6.55 -6.90
C TYR A 146 -3.12 -7.89 -6.78
N ALA A 147 -2.69 -8.91 -7.52
CA ALA A 147 -3.33 -10.22 -7.54
C ALA A 147 -3.30 -10.89 -6.16
N GLU A 148 -2.16 -10.83 -5.47
CA GLU A 148 -2.03 -11.43 -4.13
C GLU A 148 -2.87 -10.69 -3.09
N ILE A 149 -2.85 -9.35 -3.07
CA ILE A 149 -3.70 -8.57 -2.15
C ILE A 149 -5.17 -8.82 -2.46
N SER A 150 -5.55 -8.85 -3.74
CA SER A 150 -6.90 -9.15 -4.20
C SER A 150 -7.40 -10.49 -3.66
N GLU A 151 -6.57 -11.54 -3.78
CA GLU A 151 -6.85 -12.87 -3.27
C GLU A 151 -7.04 -12.85 -1.75
N GLN A 152 -6.16 -12.17 -1.02
CA GLN A 152 -6.28 -12.05 0.45
C GLN A 152 -7.56 -11.31 0.88
N LEU A 153 -8.00 -10.29 0.13
CA LEU A 153 -9.22 -9.55 0.45
C LEU A 153 -10.48 -10.39 0.13
N LEU A 154 -10.51 -11.06 -1.02
CA LEU A 154 -11.66 -11.85 -1.46
C LEU A 154 -11.83 -13.15 -0.67
N ASN A 155 -10.73 -13.86 -0.41
CA ASN A 155 -10.75 -15.23 0.11
C ASN A 155 -10.14 -15.37 1.52
N GLY A 156 -9.57 -14.29 2.07
CA GLY A 156 -9.04 -14.28 3.43
C GLY A 156 -10.13 -14.16 4.51
N PRO A 157 -9.75 -13.95 5.78
CA PRO A 157 -10.67 -13.90 6.93
C PRO A 157 -11.54 -12.62 6.98
N TYR A 158 -11.63 -11.86 5.88
CA TYR A 158 -12.30 -10.56 5.80
C TYR A 158 -13.67 -10.62 5.13
N THR A 159 -14.29 -11.79 5.05
CA THR A 159 -15.60 -12.01 4.42
C THR A 159 -16.69 -11.05 4.94
N SER A 160 -16.63 -10.65 6.22
CA SER A 160 -17.53 -9.65 6.81
C SER A 160 -17.49 -8.27 6.13
N LYS A 161 -16.39 -7.95 5.43
CA LYS A 161 -16.25 -6.71 4.64
C LYS A 161 -16.94 -6.78 3.27
N LYS A 162 -17.35 -7.97 2.80
CA LYS A 162 -18.06 -8.15 1.52
C LYS A 162 -17.36 -7.45 0.36
N PHE A 163 -16.20 -7.97 -0.04
CA PHE A 163 -15.46 -7.43 -1.18
C PHE A 163 -16.14 -7.77 -2.50
N LEU A 164 -16.16 -6.80 -3.41
CA LEU A 164 -16.75 -6.87 -4.72
C LEU A 164 -15.70 -6.52 -5.77
N THR A 165 -15.57 -7.36 -6.80
CA THR A 165 -14.78 -7.04 -7.99
C THR A 165 -15.62 -6.13 -8.89
N LEU A 166 -15.30 -4.83 -8.92
CA LEU A 166 -16.05 -3.85 -9.70
C LEU A 166 -15.66 -3.90 -11.18
N HIS A 167 -14.36 -4.02 -11.45
CA HIS A 167 -13.80 -4.33 -12.77
C HIS A 167 -12.43 -5.01 -12.58
N LYS A 168 -11.70 -5.30 -13.68
CA LYS A 168 -10.49 -6.14 -13.65
C LYS A 168 -9.44 -5.68 -12.61
N ASP A 169 -9.28 -4.37 -12.46
CA ASP A 169 -8.22 -3.79 -11.64
C ASP A 169 -8.77 -3.01 -10.42
N CYS A 170 -10.00 -3.31 -9.99
CA CYS A 170 -10.61 -2.67 -8.82
C CYS A 170 -11.48 -3.63 -8.01
N ILE A 171 -11.04 -3.87 -6.77
CA ILE A 171 -11.80 -4.55 -5.72
C ILE A 171 -12.14 -3.55 -4.63
N LEU A 172 -13.39 -3.54 -4.21
CA LEU A 172 -13.86 -2.65 -3.17
C LEU A 172 -14.87 -3.35 -2.26
N SER A 173 -14.77 -3.08 -0.97
CA SER A 173 -15.76 -3.49 0.00
C SER A 173 -17.08 -2.77 -0.26
N ALA A 174 -18.20 -3.49 -0.13
CA ALA A 174 -19.54 -2.93 -0.16
C ALA A 174 -19.77 -1.81 0.88
N HIS A 175 -18.92 -1.71 1.91
CA HIS A 175 -19.02 -0.70 2.97
C HIS A 175 -18.50 0.70 2.55
N VAL A 176 -17.79 0.83 1.43
CA VAL A 176 -17.14 2.08 1.00
C VAL A 176 -18.11 3.09 0.34
N ASN A 177 -19.31 2.64 -0.07
CA ASN A 177 -20.36 3.47 -0.70
C ASN A 177 -19.84 4.39 -1.83
N PRO A 178 -19.23 3.85 -2.89
CA PRO A 178 -18.74 4.66 -4.00
C PRO A 178 -19.87 5.17 -4.90
N SER A 179 -19.57 6.21 -5.67
CA SER A 179 -20.36 6.69 -6.81
C SER A 179 -19.65 6.36 -8.13
N VAL A 180 -20.43 6.20 -9.19
CA VAL A 180 -19.94 5.80 -10.52
C VAL A 180 -20.43 6.80 -11.56
N GLU A 181 -19.52 7.24 -12.43
CA GLU A 181 -19.81 8.23 -13.48
C GLU A 181 -19.25 7.77 -14.82
N LYS A 182 -20.03 7.99 -15.89
CA LYS A 182 -19.52 7.86 -17.26
C LYS A 182 -18.85 9.16 -17.67
N THR A 183 -17.67 9.04 -18.25
CA THR A 183 -16.97 10.16 -18.90
C THR A 183 -16.84 9.88 -20.40
N GLN A 184 -16.24 10.82 -21.14
CA GLN A 184 -15.92 10.59 -22.55
C GLN A 184 -14.85 9.52 -22.76
N ARG A 185 -14.05 9.20 -21.74
CA ARG A 185 -12.86 8.32 -21.83
C ARG A 185 -13.00 7.00 -21.09
N GLY A 186 -14.11 6.79 -20.37
CA GLY A 186 -14.29 5.58 -19.57
C GLY A 186 -15.27 5.77 -18.42
N VAL A 187 -15.13 4.94 -17.40
CA VAL A 187 -15.96 4.95 -16.19
C VAL A 187 -15.11 5.30 -14.98
N VAL A 188 -15.56 6.29 -14.21
CA VAL A 188 -14.91 6.76 -12.98
C VAL A 188 -15.66 6.20 -11.78
N ILE A 189 -14.92 5.68 -10.81
CA ILE A 189 -15.41 5.26 -9.50
C ILE A 189 -14.79 6.18 -8.46
N LYS A 190 -15.60 6.80 -7.61
CA LYS A 190 -15.14 7.81 -6.64
C LYS A 190 -15.95 7.81 -5.35
N THR A 191 -15.34 8.25 -4.26
CA THR A 191 -16.04 8.58 -3.02
C THR A 191 -15.97 10.08 -2.77
N GLY A 192 -17.13 10.75 -2.84
CA GLY A 192 -17.19 12.21 -2.85
C GLY A 192 -16.41 12.80 -4.02
N LYS A 193 -15.36 13.57 -3.72
CA LYS A 193 -14.46 14.17 -4.73
C LYS A 193 -13.20 13.33 -5.00
N ARG A 194 -13.02 12.19 -4.31
CA ARG A 194 -11.78 11.40 -4.35
C ARG A 194 -11.91 10.25 -5.34
N LEU A 195 -10.98 10.17 -6.29
CA LEU A 195 -10.89 9.06 -7.24
C LEU A 195 -10.52 7.77 -6.49
N ILE A 196 -11.27 6.70 -6.75
CA ILE A 196 -10.91 5.34 -6.34
C ILE A 196 -10.31 4.59 -7.53
N SER A 197 -10.97 4.66 -8.68
CA SER A 197 -10.56 3.92 -9.86
C SER A 197 -11.06 4.59 -11.14
N PHE A 198 -10.35 4.36 -12.23
CA PHE A 198 -10.74 4.73 -13.57
C PHE A 198 -10.58 3.53 -14.50
N ALA A 199 -11.68 3.14 -15.15
CA ALA A 199 -11.68 2.08 -16.16
C ALA A 199 -11.76 2.72 -17.55
N PRO A 200 -10.65 2.82 -18.30
CA PRO A 200 -10.63 3.42 -19.62
C PRO A 200 -11.43 2.57 -20.62
N GLU A 201 -12.29 3.21 -21.39
CA GLU A 201 -13.04 2.59 -22.48
C GLU A 201 -13.51 3.68 -23.46
N ASP A 202 -12.92 3.71 -24.64
CA ASP A 202 -13.21 4.71 -25.67
C ASP A 202 -14.48 4.36 -26.46
N ASP A 203 -14.80 3.07 -26.62
CA ASP A 203 -16.00 2.64 -27.35
C ASP A 203 -17.27 2.99 -26.57
N VAL A 204 -18.22 3.67 -27.23
CA VAL A 204 -19.42 4.21 -26.59
C VAL A 204 -20.30 3.09 -26.03
N GLN A 205 -20.47 2.00 -26.76
CA GLN A 205 -21.35 0.91 -26.38
C GLN A 205 -20.71 0.10 -25.24
N ARG A 206 -19.45 -0.30 -25.38
CA ARG A 206 -18.70 -1.01 -24.32
C ARG A 206 -18.60 -0.20 -23.05
N ARG A 207 -18.45 1.12 -23.13
CA ARG A 207 -18.46 2.01 -21.96
C ARG A 207 -19.82 2.03 -21.26
N ALA A 208 -20.91 2.02 -22.01
CA ALA A 208 -22.26 1.94 -21.45
C ALA A 208 -22.51 0.59 -20.75
N ASP A 209 -22.03 -0.50 -21.36
CA ASP A 209 -22.13 -1.85 -20.80
C ASP A 209 -21.28 -1.99 -19.53
N LEU A 210 -20.04 -1.49 -19.56
CA LEU A 210 -19.12 -1.45 -18.42
C LEU A 210 -19.73 -0.68 -17.24
N PHE A 211 -20.27 0.51 -17.50
CA PHE A 211 -20.96 1.30 -16.48
C PHE A 211 -22.12 0.52 -15.85
N THR A 212 -22.96 -0.09 -16.68
CA THR A 212 -24.12 -0.86 -16.23
C THR A 212 -23.69 -2.03 -15.35
N ARG A 213 -22.62 -2.74 -15.74
CA ARG A 213 -22.04 -3.86 -14.98
C ARG A 213 -21.48 -3.40 -13.62
N ILE A 214 -20.74 -2.30 -13.58
CA ILE A 214 -20.20 -1.78 -12.30
C ILE A 214 -21.37 -1.37 -11.37
N VAL A 215 -22.37 -0.68 -11.90
CA VAL A 215 -23.54 -0.24 -11.12
C VAL A 215 -24.37 -1.42 -10.63
N SER A 216 -24.49 -2.51 -11.40
CA SER A 216 -25.22 -3.70 -10.94
C SER A 216 -24.50 -4.41 -9.79
N VAL A 217 -23.17 -4.49 -9.83
CA VAL A 217 -22.37 -5.06 -8.73
C VAL A 217 -22.55 -4.26 -7.43
N LEU A 218 -22.57 -2.92 -7.51
CA LEU A 218 -22.73 -2.06 -6.32
C LEU A 218 -24.13 -2.09 -5.70
N LYS A 219 -25.14 -2.57 -6.44
CA LYS A 219 -26.53 -2.67 -5.98
C LYS A 219 -26.90 -4.04 -5.43
N ALA A 220 -26.03 -5.04 -5.61
CA ALA A 220 -26.21 -6.41 -5.14
C ALA A 220 -25.85 -6.56 -3.65
#